data_AF-A0A8T3LI02-F1
#
_entry.id   AF-A0A8T3LI02-F1
#
_cell.length_a   1.000
_cell.length_b   1.000
_cell.length_c   1.000
_cell.angle_alpha   90.00
_cell.angle_beta   90.00
_cell.angle_gamma   90.00
#
_symmetry.space_group_name_H-M   'P 1'
#
loop_
_entity.id
_entity.type
_entity.pdbx_description
1 polymer ?
#
loop_
_entity_poly.entity_id
_entity_poly.type
_entity_poly.pdbx_seq_one_letter_code
_entity_poly.pdbx_strand_id
1 'polypeptide(L)'
;MKRLAGSQGWESIPEVSYSVYGERGSIDVVGWHAETRTLLIVEVKTAIVDIQELLGTMGRKQRLAAGIARERGWVPARIGSWVVVADTRTNHRRVADHRITLRAAFPNDGFEIARWLRRPSGELHALSFLSVMQDRHRSRR
;
A
#
# COMPACT_ATOMS: atom_id res chain seq x y z
N MET A 1 0.29 -3.84 -8.47
CA MET A 1 1.23 -4.85 -7.93
C MET A 1 2.53 -5.02 -8.71
N LYS A 2 2.54 -5.09 -10.05
CA LYS A 2 3.78 -5.26 -10.85
C LYS A 2 4.94 -4.34 -10.45
N ARG A 3 4.65 -3.12 -9.96
CA ARG A 3 5.67 -2.16 -9.51
C ARG A 3 6.47 -2.63 -8.28
N LEU A 4 5.83 -3.25 -7.27
CA LEU A 4 6.55 -3.73 -6.09
C LEU A 4 7.34 -5.00 -6.42
N ALA A 5 6.68 -6.00 -7.03
CA ALA A 5 7.29 -7.27 -7.40
C ALA A 5 8.44 -7.14 -8.42
N GLY A 6 8.47 -6.06 -9.21
CA GLY A 6 9.55 -5.75 -10.15
C GLY A 6 10.58 -4.73 -9.66
N SER A 7 10.47 -4.25 -8.42
CA SER A 7 11.45 -3.31 -7.85
C SER A 7 12.63 -4.07 -7.25
N GLN A 8 13.84 -3.70 -7.64
CA GLN A 8 15.07 -4.30 -7.13
C GLN A 8 15.18 -4.14 -5.60
N GLY A 9 15.68 -5.19 -4.93
CA GLY A 9 15.90 -5.18 -3.48
C GLY A 9 14.67 -5.45 -2.61
N TRP A 10 13.49 -5.61 -3.23
CA TRP A 10 12.25 -5.95 -2.53
C TRP A 10 11.96 -7.44 -2.55
N GLU A 11 11.73 -8.00 -1.37
CA GLU A 11 11.09 -9.30 -1.17
C GLU A 11 9.60 -9.06 -0.89
N SER A 12 8.70 -9.57 -1.73
CA SER A 12 7.25 -9.33 -1.61
C SER A 12 6.46 -10.61 -1.41
N ILE A 13 5.61 -10.64 -0.39
CA ILE A 13 4.76 -11.77 -0.04
C ILE A 13 3.29 -11.32 -0.19
N PRO A 14 2.48 -12.00 -1.02
CA PRO A 14 1.05 -11.75 -1.11
C PRO A 14 0.30 -12.37 0.07
N GLU A 15 -0.85 -11.81 0.39
CA GLU A 15 -1.88 -12.37 1.26
C GLU A 15 -1.36 -12.86 2.62
N VAL A 16 -0.74 -11.93 3.36
CA VAL A 16 -0.15 -12.20 4.67
C VAL A 16 -1.21 -12.16 5.75
N SER A 17 -1.68 -13.33 6.15
CA SER A 17 -2.59 -13.51 7.28
C SER A 17 -1.90 -13.26 8.62
N TYR A 18 -2.65 -12.74 9.59
CA TYR A 18 -2.21 -12.53 10.97
C TYR A 18 -3.33 -12.84 11.98
N SER A 19 -2.93 -13.25 13.17
CA SER A 19 -3.80 -13.41 14.33
C SER A 19 -3.07 -12.93 15.58
N VAL A 20 -3.26 -11.67 15.97
CA VAL A 20 -2.46 -10.99 17.01
C VAL A 20 -3.40 -10.32 18.02
N TYR A 21 -3.24 -10.60 19.31
CA TYR A 21 -4.08 -10.04 20.39
C TYR A 21 -5.60 -10.15 20.14
N GLY A 22 -6.05 -11.26 19.55
CA GLY A 22 -7.47 -11.47 19.21
C GLY A 22 -7.92 -10.80 17.89
N GLU A 23 -7.10 -9.96 17.28
CA GLU A 23 -7.33 -9.40 15.95
C GLU A 23 -6.92 -10.41 14.89
N ARG A 24 -7.80 -10.67 13.92
CA ARG A 24 -7.52 -11.51 12.76
C ARG A 24 -7.72 -10.74 11.48
N GLY A 25 -6.91 -11.03 10.48
CA GLY A 25 -7.05 -10.44 9.17
C GLY A 25 -5.91 -10.86 8.25
N SER A 26 -5.84 -10.21 7.10
CA SER A 26 -4.78 -10.37 6.13
C SER A 26 -4.30 -9.01 5.64
N ILE A 27 -3.07 -8.95 5.15
CA ILE A 27 -2.51 -7.83 4.38
C ILE A 27 -2.32 -8.32 2.95
N ASP A 28 -2.85 -7.61 1.96
CA ASP A 28 -2.86 -8.11 0.57
C ASP A 28 -1.45 -8.30 0.02
N VAL A 29 -0.52 -7.40 0.35
CA VAL A 29 0.91 -7.59 0.07
C VAL A 29 1.76 -6.98 1.18
N VAL A 30 2.80 -7.70 1.60
CA VAL A 30 3.88 -7.17 2.43
C VAL A 30 5.18 -7.19 1.62
N GLY A 31 5.84 -6.05 1.51
CA GLY A 31 7.16 -5.89 0.91
C GLY A 31 8.23 -5.62 1.96
N TRP A 32 9.39 -6.26 1.83
CA TRP A 32 10.57 -6.04 2.66
C TRP A 32 11.74 -5.60 1.80
N HIS A 33 12.37 -4.49 2.19
CA HIS A 33 13.61 -3.99 1.59
C HIS A 33 14.74 -4.06 2.62
N ALA A 34 15.61 -5.06 2.46
CA ALA A 34 16.62 -5.39 3.47
C ALA A 34 17.65 -4.27 3.69
N GLU A 35 18.16 -3.67 2.62
CA GLU A 35 19.23 -2.67 2.67
C GLU A 35 18.84 -1.44 3.50
N THR A 36 17.59 -0.98 3.38
CA THR A 36 17.07 0.17 4.14
C THR A 36 16.20 -0.23 5.33
N ARG A 37 16.09 -1.54 5.60
CA ARG A 37 15.22 -2.14 6.62
C ARG A 37 13.79 -1.58 6.57
N THR A 38 13.24 -1.46 5.37
CA THR A 38 11.93 -0.84 5.16
C THR A 38 10.88 -1.90 4.87
N LEU A 39 9.79 -1.87 5.63
CA LEU A 39 8.60 -2.66 5.37
C LEU A 39 7.58 -1.79 4.63
N LEU A 40 6.88 -2.37 3.67
CA LEU A 40 5.74 -1.75 2.99
C LEU A 40 4.54 -2.68 3.09
N ILE A 41 3.43 -2.18 3.64
CA ILE A 41 2.15 -2.89 3.58
C ILE A 41 1.29 -2.31 2.46
N VAL A 42 0.65 -3.16 1.67
CA VAL A 42 -0.20 -2.74 0.55
C VAL A 42 -1.57 -3.37 0.69
N GLU A 43 -2.60 -2.55 0.48
CA GLU A 43 -4.00 -2.96 0.44
C GLU A 43 -4.60 -2.61 -0.91
N VAL A 44 -5.39 -3.52 -1.47
CA VAL A 44 -6.10 -3.37 -2.74
C VAL A 44 -7.60 -3.31 -2.46
N LYS A 45 -8.24 -2.23 -2.91
CA LYS A 45 -9.68 -2.01 -2.75
C LYS A 45 -10.35 -1.83 -4.11
N THR A 46 -11.44 -2.55 -4.32
CA THR A 46 -12.29 -2.36 -5.51
C THR A 46 -13.17 -1.11 -5.37
N ALA A 47 -13.57 -0.76 -4.15
CA ALA A 47 -14.38 0.42 -3.87
C ALA A 47 -13.98 1.09 -2.54
N ILE A 48 -14.14 2.40 -2.46
CA ILE A 48 -14.13 3.16 -1.20
C ILE A 48 -15.58 3.38 -0.77
N VAL A 49 -16.06 2.55 0.17
CA VAL A 49 -17.43 2.63 0.69
C VAL A 49 -17.48 3.56 1.90
N ASP A 50 -16.63 3.29 2.89
CA ASP A 50 -16.46 4.08 4.11
C ASP A 50 -14.99 4.44 4.30
N ILE A 51 -14.72 5.74 4.45
CA ILE A 51 -13.36 6.26 4.63
C ILE A 51 -12.89 6.12 6.07
N GLN A 52 -13.77 6.23 7.06
CA GLN A 52 -13.41 6.03 8.45
C GLN A 52 -13.01 4.57 8.69
N GLU A 53 -13.75 3.65 8.08
CA GLU A 53 -13.38 2.23 8.09
C GLU A 53 -12.02 2.01 7.41
N LEU A 54 -11.79 2.56 6.21
CA LEU A 54 -10.50 2.47 5.51
C LEU A 54 -9.33 2.94 6.39
N LEU A 55 -9.46 4.12 7.01
CA LEU A 55 -8.42 4.69 7.87
C LEU A 55 -8.20 3.85 9.12
N GLY A 56 -9.27 3.39 9.77
CA GLY A 56 -9.21 2.52 10.93
C GLY A 56 -8.52 1.18 10.64
N THR A 57 -8.83 0.56 9.50
CA THR A 57 -8.18 -0.67 9.04
C THR A 57 -6.70 -0.45 8.76
N MET A 58 -6.34 0.62 8.03
CA MET A 58 -4.94 0.92 7.72
C MET A 58 -4.11 1.20 8.97
N GLY A 59 -4.62 2.02 9.89
CA GLY A 59 -3.94 2.31 11.16
C GLY A 59 -3.78 1.06 12.03
N ARG A 60 -4.73 0.12 12.00
CA ARG A 60 -4.61 -1.17 12.69
C ARG A 60 -3.51 -2.04 12.05
N LYS A 61 -3.52 -2.19 10.72
CA LYS A 61 -2.53 -2.98 9.99
C LYS A 61 -1.11 -2.44 10.18
N GLN A 62 -0.91 -1.12 10.14
CA GLN A 62 0.39 -0.51 10.41
C GLN A 62 0.92 -0.86 11.81
N ARG A 63 0.08 -0.79 12.85
CA ARG A 63 0.48 -1.15 14.23
C ARG A 63 0.90 -2.62 14.35
N LEU A 64 0.25 -3.51 13.62
CA LEU A 64 0.54 -4.95 13.63
C LEU A 64 1.69 -5.35 12.70
N ALA A 65 1.99 -4.56 11.67
CA ALA A 65 2.95 -4.87 10.62
C ALA A 65 4.36 -5.18 11.16
N ALA A 66 4.80 -4.48 12.20
CA ALA A 66 6.09 -4.75 12.84
C ALA A 66 6.15 -6.14 13.49
N GLY A 67 5.04 -6.63 14.05
CA GLY A 67 4.96 -7.99 14.62
C GLY A 67 4.98 -9.04 13.52
N ILE A 68 4.15 -8.85 12.50
CA ILE A 68 4.05 -9.72 11.32
C ILE A 68 5.42 -9.87 10.62
N ALA A 69 6.18 -8.79 10.52
CA ALA A 69 7.53 -8.80 9.97
C ALA A 69 8.52 -9.59 10.82
N ARG A 70 8.46 -9.46 12.16
CA ARG A 70 9.36 -10.19 13.08
C ARG A 70 9.17 -11.70 13.04
N GLU A 71 7.94 -12.17 12.84
CA GLU A 71 7.66 -13.60 12.63
C GLU A 71 8.40 -14.17 11.40
N ARG A 72 8.81 -13.31 10.48
CA ARG A 72 9.58 -13.66 9.26
C ARG A 72 11.08 -13.36 9.41
N GLY A 73 11.54 -13.04 10.61
CA GLY A 73 12.93 -12.64 10.86
C GLY A 73 13.27 -11.22 10.40
N TRP A 74 12.30 -10.44 9.92
CA TRP A 74 12.53 -9.06 9.49
C TRP A 74 12.37 -8.09 10.66
N VAL A 75 13.34 -7.18 10.80
CA VAL A 75 13.31 -6.14 11.84
C VAL A 75 13.26 -4.77 11.17
N PRO A 76 12.06 -4.24 10.88
CA PRO A 76 11.93 -2.97 10.17
C PRO A 76 12.39 -1.80 11.02
N ALA A 77 13.13 -0.89 10.38
CA ALA A 77 13.42 0.45 10.90
C ALA A 77 12.32 1.44 10.49
N ARG A 78 11.57 1.14 9.43
CA ARG A 78 10.50 1.99 8.87
C ARG A 78 9.37 1.12 8.35
N ILE A 79 8.14 1.64 8.43
CA ILE A 79 6.94 0.98 7.90
C ILE A 79 6.18 2.00 7.05
N GLY A 80 6.11 1.74 5.75
CA GLY A 80 5.25 2.46 4.83
C GLY A 80 3.92 1.73 4.61
N SER A 81 2.92 2.46 4.14
CA SER A 81 1.61 1.91 3.78
C SER A 81 1.12 2.47 2.46
N TRP A 82 0.52 1.60 1.64
CA TRP A 82 0.00 1.99 0.34
C TRP A 82 -1.39 1.38 0.10
N VAL A 83 -2.38 2.23 -0.12
CA VAL A 83 -3.71 1.82 -0.58
C VAL A 83 -3.80 1.97 -2.10
N VAL A 84 -4.14 0.88 -2.79
CA VAL A 84 -4.41 0.84 -4.22
C VAL A 84 -5.90 0.66 -4.43
N VAL A 85 -6.55 1.61 -5.10
CA VAL A 85 -8.01 1.59 -5.30
C VAL A 85 -8.35 1.42 -6.78
N ALA A 86 -9.37 0.65 -7.15
CA ALA A 86 -9.77 0.54 -8.55
C ALA A 86 -10.08 1.92 -9.18
N ASP A 87 -9.61 2.13 -10.41
CA ASP A 87 -9.78 3.37 -11.17
C ASP A 87 -11.21 3.50 -11.72
N THR A 88 -12.13 3.95 -10.86
CA THR A 88 -13.55 4.14 -11.21
C THR A 88 -14.00 5.55 -10.88
N ARG A 89 -14.95 6.08 -11.66
CA ARG A 89 -15.54 7.41 -11.41
C ARG A 89 -16.09 7.55 -10.00
N THR A 90 -16.69 6.50 -9.44
CA THR A 90 -17.21 6.48 -8.07
C THR A 90 -16.09 6.65 -7.05
N ASN A 91 -14.97 5.93 -7.21
CA ASN A 91 -13.82 6.06 -6.31
C ASN A 91 -13.17 7.44 -6.43
N HIS A 92 -13.04 7.98 -7.65
CA HIS A 92 -12.56 9.36 -7.85
C HIS A 92 -13.42 10.39 -7.13
N ARG A 93 -14.74 10.30 -7.25
CA ARG A 93 -15.68 11.18 -6.55
C ARG A 93 -15.51 11.05 -5.03
N ARG A 94 -15.46 9.82 -4.49
CA ARG A 94 -15.24 9.59 -3.05
C ARG A 94 -13.93 10.20 -2.54
N VAL A 95 -12.84 10.07 -3.29
CA VAL A 95 -11.56 10.70 -2.93
C VAL A 95 -11.66 12.22 -2.97
N ALA A 96 -12.32 12.79 -3.97
CA ALA A 96 -12.51 14.24 -4.10
C ALA A 96 -13.36 14.81 -2.95
N ASP A 97 -14.48 14.17 -2.63
CA ASP A 97 -15.42 14.59 -1.58
C ASP A 97 -14.75 14.63 -0.19
N HIS A 98 -13.74 13.79 0.04
CA HIS A 98 -13.04 13.65 1.32
C HIS A 98 -11.54 13.95 1.24
N ARG A 99 -11.15 14.79 0.27
CA ARG A 99 -9.75 15.07 -0.05
C ARG A 99 -8.92 15.54 1.15
N ILE A 100 -9.50 16.31 2.07
CA ILE A 100 -8.78 16.89 3.21
C ILE A 100 -8.33 15.77 4.15
N THR A 101 -9.27 14.91 4.55
CA THR A 101 -9.00 13.78 5.44
C THR A 101 -8.05 12.77 4.79
N LEU A 102 -8.28 12.43 3.52
CA LEU A 102 -7.44 11.47 2.82
C LEU A 102 -6.04 12.00 2.55
N ARG A 103 -5.87 13.30 2.27
CA ARG A 103 -4.54 13.92 2.10
C ARG A 103 -3.77 13.99 3.40
N ALA A 104 -4.46 14.20 4.52
CA ALA A 104 -3.82 14.17 5.85
C ALA A 104 -3.33 12.75 6.20
N ALA A 105 -4.10 11.71 5.88
CA ALA A 105 -3.73 10.33 6.15
C ALA A 105 -2.77 9.71 5.12
N PHE A 106 -2.91 10.10 3.85
CA PHE A 106 -2.11 9.62 2.72
C PHE A 106 -1.57 10.81 1.92
N PRO A 107 -0.54 11.50 2.44
CA PRO A 107 0.05 12.65 1.77
C PRO A 107 0.72 12.31 0.43
N ASN A 108 1.12 11.05 0.22
CA ASN A 108 1.87 10.60 -0.94
C ASN A 108 0.98 10.07 -2.07
N ASP A 109 1.40 10.29 -3.31
CA ASP A 109 0.68 9.87 -4.51
C ASP A 109 1.38 8.74 -5.31
N GLY A 110 0.72 8.31 -6.39
CA GLY A 110 1.22 7.25 -7.28
C GLY A 110 2.58 7.53 -7.93
N PHE A 111 2.94 8.80 -8.18
CA PHE A 111 4.23 9.17 -8.75
C PHE A 111 5.34 9.04 -7.71
N GLU A 112 5.08 9.52 -6.49
CA GLU A 112 6.02 9.42 -5.37
C GLU A 112 6.33 7.96 -5.02
N ILE A 113 5.32 7.07 -5.04
CA ILE A 113 5.49 5.63 -4.79
C ILE A 113 6.56 5.04 -5.72
N ALA A 114 6.52 5.37 -7.01
CA ALA A 114 7.44 4.79 -8.00
C ALA A 114 8.90 5.17 -7.71
N ARG A 115 9.12 6.43 -7.33
CA ARG A 115 10.44 6.94 -6.93
C ARG A 115 10.87 6.32 -5.60
N TRP A 116 9.96 6.25 -4.64
CA TRP A 116 10.23 5.73 -3.30
C TRP A 116 10.58 4.24 -3.34
N LEU A 117 9.89 3.42 -4.15
CA LEU A 117 10.20 2.00 -4.30
C LEU A 117 11.63 1.73 -4.80
N ARG A 118 12.20 2.62 -5.63
CA ARG A 118 13.60 2.48 -6.10
C ARG A 118 14.63 2.84 -5.03
N ARG A 119 14.28 3.72 -4.09
CA ARG A 119 15.16 4.17 -3.02
C ARG A 119 14.32 4.51 -1.78
N PRO A 120 13.95 3.51 -0.97
CA PRO A 120 13.01 3.72 0.13
C PRO A 120 13.65 4.57 1.21
N SER A 121 13.10 5.76 1.43
CA SER A 121 13.60 6.74 2.39
C SER A 121 12.46 7.59 2.93
N GLY A 122 12.52 7.96 4.21
CA GLY A 122 11.42 8.70 4.85
C GLY A 122 10.19 7.82 5.09
N GLU A 123 9.08 8.46 5.46
CA GLU A 123 7.77 7.81 5.61
C GLU A 123 7.06 7.77 4.25
N LEU A 124 6.26 6.72 4.03
CA LEU A 124 5.38 6.60 2.87
C LEU A 124 3.98 6.22 3.36
N HIS A 125 3.03 7.11 3.16
CA HIS A 125 1.61 6.87 3.35
C HIS A 125 0.90 7.31 2.08
N ALA A 126 0.59 6.34 1.23
CA ALA A 126 0.16 6.62 -0.13
C ALA A 126 -1.21 6.05 -0.44
N LEU A 127 -1.97 6.78 -1.25
CA LEU A 127 -3.18 6.31 -1.89
C LEU A 127 -3.03 6.54 -3.39
N SER A 128 -3.24 5.49 -4.18
CA SER A 128 -3.22 5.60 -5.64
C SER A 128 -4.35 4.81 -6.26
N PHE A 129 -4.77 5.22 -7.45
CA PHE A 129 -5.62 4.38 -8.27
C PHE A 129 -4.81 3.27 -8.92
N LEU A 130 -5.40 2.09 -9.06
CA LEU A 130 -4.96 1.04 -9.96
C LEU A 130 -5.13 1.60 -11.37
N SER A 131 -4.16 2.39 -11.80
CA SER A 131 -4.05 2.75 -13.21
C SER A 131 -4.07 1.42 -13.96
N VAL A 132 -5.11 1.22 -14.79
CA VAL A 132 -5.04 0.22 -15.86
C VAL A 132 -3.75 0.58 -16.57
N MET A 133 -2.72 -0.21 -16.31
CA MET A 133 -1.41 0.00 -16.87
C MET A 133 -1.67 0.17 -18.36
N GLN A 134 -1.26 1.31 -18.91
CA GLN A 134 -1.34 1.57 -20.33
C GLN A 134 -0.80 0.34 -21.07
N ASP A 135 -1.69 -0.51 -21.57
CA ASP A 135 -1.47 -1.23 -22.81
C ASP A 135 -1.54 -0.17 -23.91
N ARG A 136 -0.49 0.66 -24.00
CA ARG A 136 -0.13 1.35 -25.24
C ARG A 136 0.48 0.34 -26.23
N HIS A 137 -0.16 -0.82 -26.36
CA HIS A 137 0.20 -1.87 -27.29
C HIS A 137 -1.02 -2.55 -27.92
N ARG A 138 -2.04 -1.78 -28.30
CA ARG A 138 -3.01 -2.17 -29.35
C ARG A 138 -3.81 -0.99 -29.91
N SER A 139 -3.11 -0.10 -30.61
CA SER A 139 -3.68 0.62 -31.76
C SER A 139 -2.56 0.83 -32.78
N ARG A 140 -2.27 -0.25 -33.50
CA ARG A 140 -1.62 -0.28 -34.81
C ARG A 140 -2.13 -1.54 -35.49
N ARG A 141 -3.35 -1.48 -36.00
CA ARG A 141 -3.80 -2.10 -37.24
C ARG A 141 -4.87 -1.20 -37.84
#